data_AF-B0XIG3-F1
#
_entry.id   AF-B0XIG3-F1
#
_cell.length_a   1.000
_cell.length_b   1.000
_cell.length_c   1.000
_cell.angle_alpha   90.00
_cell.angle_beta   90.00
_cell.angle_gamma   90.00
#
_symmetry.space_group_name_H-M   'P 1'
#
loop_
_entity.id
_entity.type
_entity.pdbx_description
1 polymer ?
#
loop_
_entity_poly.entity_id
_entity_poly.type
_entity_poly.pdbx_seq_one_letter_code
_entity_poly.pdbx_strand_id
1 'polypeptide(L)'
;MRHVKFNFCLLISAICLLAAVSGQGRTRRPRTTKHPERPTSTQHTRPDPAAGAKVAEWYEKQLPGLPIEQQNYYQFDVMLPEGKQANSLPTETFQTRLWPGGVVPYVFGDEFTELETFLFNHAIWQFNTQTCIRFVPRTKEPYYVTLEKGPTGCWSYTGRYTNNKWNKLNVQSHCFSQGPGMIIHEMMHAVGFHHEFIRPDRDEYIYVNQSATIGWAQVGKNFATKSKVESEVYGTTFDYGSVMMYSRFAAAASASHPVMMNTKPWDGEFGNRTGFSESDLIRLNYMYCNGTAWDNRVRKPFQLPIPLDKGATEVPERPQPPKVINQDEEASMGELVY
;
A
#
# COMPACT_ATOMS: atom_id res chain seq x y z
N MET A 1 -30.35 43.70 72.10
CA MET A 1 -29.33 42.71 72.49
C MET A 1 -28.23 42.78 71.43
N ARG A 2 -27.27 43.69 71.60
CA ARG A 2 -25.84 43.44 71.94
C ARG A 2 -25.16 42.46 70.97
N HIS A 3 -24.39 42.98 69.99
CA HIS A 3 -22.92 43.16 70.01
C HIS A 3 -22.17 41.81 69.80
N VAL A 4 -21.04 41.64 69.11
CA VAL A 4 -19.80 42.43 68.96
C VAL A 4 -19.07 41.89 67.69
N LYS A 5 -18.43 42.75 66.90
CA LYS A 5 -17.30 42.40 66.00
C LYS A 5 -16.01 42.40 66.83
N PHE A 6 -15.05 41.49 66.63
CA PHE A 6 -13.63 41.84 66.80
C PHE A 6 -12.65 40.89 66.08
N ASN A 7 -11.69 41.52 65.41
CA ASN A 7 -10.45 40.98 64.85
C ASN A 7 -9.50 40.48 65.94
N PHE A 8 -8.53 39.63 65.58
CA PHE A 8 -7.07 39.70 65.86
C PHE A 8 -6.46 38.38 65.34
N CYS A 9 -5.61 38.32 64.32
CA CYS A 9 -4.21 38.76 64.21
C CYS A 9 -3.23 38.07 65.18
N LEU A 10 -2.22 37.42 64.58
CA LEU A 10 -0.80 37.34 64.98
C LEU A 10 -0.26 36.17 65.84
N LEU A 11 0.88 35.67 65.36
CA LEU A 11 2.07 35.14 66.07
C LEU A 11 1.95 33.71 66.64
N ILE A 12 2.98 32.85 66.75
CA ILE A 12 4.34 32.61 66.22
C ILE A 12 4.85 31.40 67.05
N SER A 13 5.78 30.59 66.52
CA SER A 13 6.67 29.65 67.27
C SER A 13 6.01 28.41 67.91
N ALA A 14 6.15 27.22 67.32
CA ALA A 14 7.30 26.32 67.45
C ALA A 14 7.59 25.85 68.89
N ILE A 15 7.44 24.54 69.13
CA ILE A 15 8.33 23.70 69.97
C ILE A 15 8.12 22.23 69.56
N CYS A 16 9.25 21.57 69.32
CA CYS A 16 9.44 20.16 69.02
C CYS A 16 8.91 19.23 70.12
N LEU A 17 8.39 18.07 69.74
CA LEU A 17 8.63 16.83 70.48
C LEU A 17 8.85 15.66 69.52
N LEU A 18 10.02 15.07 69.68
CA LEU A 18 10.50 13.86 69.04
C LEU A 18 9.63 12.66 69.45
N ALA A 19 9.18 11.89 68.47
CA ALA A 19 8.97 10.46 68.64
C ALA A 19 9.40 9.77 67.34
N ALA A 20 10.44 8.95 67.47
CA ALA A 20 11.09 8.27 66.38
C ALA A 20 10.52 6.85 66.20
N VAL A 21 10.55 6.41 64.93
CA VAL A 21 10.62 5.02 64.45
C VAL A 21 9.37 4.12 64.58
N SER A 22 8.73 3.88 63.44
CA SER A 22 8.75 2.53 62.85
C SER A 22 8.45 2.60 61.35
N GLY A 23 9.34 2.01 60.56
CA GLY A 23 9.28 2.04 59.10
C GLY A 23 8.21 1.10 58.54
N GLN A 24 7.47 1.61 57.56
CA GLN A 24 6.80 0.77 56.56
C GLN A 24 7.24 1.25 55.18
N GLY A 25 8.06 0.40 54.56
CA GLY A 25 8.58 0.58 53.22
C GLY A 25 7.44 0.67 52.21
N ARG A 26 7.44 1.78 51.45
CA ARG A 26 6.53 2.01 50.33
C ARG A 26 7.00 1.13 49.16
N THR A 27 6.37 -0.03 48.98
CA THR A 27 6.64 -0.90 47.84
C THR A 27 6.14 -0.21 46.55
N ARG A 28 7.07 0.28 45.73
CA ARG A 28 6.78 0.72 44.37
C ARG A 28 6.42 -0.51 43.53
N ARG A 29 5.15 -0.66 43.16
CA ARG A 29 4.76 -1.58 42.09
C ARG A 29 5.49 -1.18 40.79
N PRO A 30 6.18 -2.09 40.09
CA PRO A 30 6.72 -1.78 38.78
C PRO A 30 5.55 -1.58 37.81
N ARG A 31 5.51 -0.42 37.17
CA ARG A 31 4.53 -0.08 36.13
C ARG A 31 4.94 -0.81 34.86
N THR A 32 4.53 -2.08 34.70
CA THR A 32 4.63 -2.78 33.41
C THR A 32 3.47 -2.37 32.53
N THR A 33 3.50 -1.13 32.04
CA THR A 33 2.75 -0.75 30.85
C THR A 33 3.74 -0.77 29.69
N LYS A 34 3.85 -1.91 29.00
CA LYS A 34 4.35 -1.90 27.63
C LYS A 34 3.33 -1.08 26.84
N HIS A 35 3.60 0.21 26.65
CA HIS A 35 3.03 0.93 25.54
C HIS A 35 3.45 0.17 24.27
N PRO A 36 2.55 -0.05 23.30
CA PRO A 36 2.98 -0.56 22.00
C PRO A 36 4.08 0.36 21.49
N GLU A 37 5.23 -0.23 21.17
CA GLU A 37 6.37 0.51 20.65
C GLU A 37 5.89 1.37 19.48
N ARG A 38 6.07 2.69 19.62
CA ARG A 38 5.78 3.64 18.55
C ARG A 38 6.61 3.18 17.34
N PRO A 39 6.00 2.90 16.17
CA PRO A 39 6.75 2.39 15.03
C PRO A 39 7.89 3.34 14.72
N THR A 40 9.12 2.81 14.78
CA THR A 40 10.32 3.60 14.49
C THR A 40 10.22 4.10 13.04
N SER A 41 10.72 5.31 12.77
CA SER A 41 10.52 6.03 11.49
C SER A 41 11.13 5.36 10.24
N THR A 42 11.57 4.10 10.36
CA THR A 42 12.28 3.31 9.35
C THR A 42 11.38 2.32 8.60
N GLN A 43 10.12 2.14 8.99
CA GLN A 43 9.24 1.12 8.37
C GLN A 43 8.91 1.39 6.89
N HIS A 44 8.99 2.64 6.42
CA HIS A 44 8.63 2.99 5.04
C HIS A 44 9.82 3.07 4.09
N THR A 45 11.04 2.82 4.57
CA THR A 45 12.26 3.05 3.77
C THR A 45 13.07 1.79 3.49
N ARG A 46 12.59 0.64 3.97
CA ARG A 46 13.21 -0.66 3.75
C ARG A 46 12.14 -1.75 3.65
N PRO A 47 12.39 -2.83 2.89
CA PRO A 47 11.53 -3.99 2.86
C PRO A 47 11.32 -4.58 4.26
N ASP A 48 10.07 -4.88 4.61
CA ASP A 48 9.65 -5.35 5.93
C ASP A 48 8.98 -6.74 5.80
N PRO A 49 9.56 -7.82 6.36
CA PRO A 49 8.93 -9.13 6.37
C PRO A 49 7.55 -9.15 7.04
N ALA A 50 7.27 -8.23 7.98
CA ALA A 50 5.94 -8.12 8.58
C ALA A 50 4.87 -7.66 7.57
N ALA A 51 5.24 -6.89 6.54
CA ALA A 51 4.35 -6.60 5.42
C ALA A 51 4.02 -7.87 4.63
N GLY A 52 5.02 -8.70 4.36
CA GLY A 52 4.82 -9.95 3.64
C GLY A 52 3.98 -10.98 4.40
N ALA A 53 4.10 -11.01 5.73
CA ALA A 53 3.25 -11.82 6.59
C ALA A 53 1.78 -11.38 6.52
N LYS A 54 1.50 -10.08 6.47
CA LYS A 54 0.13 -9.56 6.31
C LYS A 54 -0.46 -9.90 4.94
N VAL A 55 0.35 -9.86 3.88
CA VAL A 55 -0.07 -10.29 2.53
C VAL A 55 -0.41 -11.79 2.51
N ALA A 56 0.39 -12.63 3.18
CA ALA A 56 0.10 -14.06 3.31
C ALA A 56 -1.18 -14.30 4.12
N GLU A 57 -1.34 -13.64 5.26
CA GLU A 57 -2.54 -13.73 6.09
C GLU A 57 -3.80 -13.29 5.33
N TRP A 58 -3.71 -12.20 4.57
CA TRP A 58 -4.79 -11.71 3.71
C TRP A 58 -5.23 -12.81 2.72
N TYR A 59 -4.27 -13.49 2.11
CA TYR A 59 -4.53 -14.58 1.16
C TYR A 59 -5.15 -15.80 1.86
N GLU A 60 -4.62 -16.22 3.01
CA GLU A 60 -5.14 -17.38 3.74
C GLU A 60 -6.56 -17.15 4.27
N LYS A 61 -6.82 -15.95 4.81
CA LYS A 61 -8.11 -15.61 5.43
C LYS A 61 -9.13 -15.03 4.44
N GLN A 62 -8.73 -14.80 3.19
CA GLN A 62 -9.59 -14.23 2.15
C GLN A 62 -10.23 -12.91 2.60
N LEU A 63 -9.41 -12.04 3.21
CA LEU A 63 -9.88 -10.75 3.73
C LEU A 63 -10.39 -9.85 2.58
N PRO A 64 -11.33 -8.93 2.83
CA PRO A 64 -11.79 -8.01 1.80
C PRO A 64 -10.67 -7.07 1.33
N GLY A 65 -10.87 -6.46 0.17
CA GLY A 65 -9.93 -5.50 -0.41
C GLY A 65 -8.74 -6.13 -1.11
N LEU A 66 -7.60 -5.45 -1.09
CA LEU A 66 -6.35 -5.89 -1.72
C LEU A 66 -5.29 -6.24 -0.67
N PRO A 67 -4.36 -7.18 -0.95
CA PRO A 67 -3.31 -7.58 -0.01
C PRO A 67 -2.40 -6.42 0.41
N ILE A 68 -2.29 -5.39 -0.44
CA ILE A 68 -1.40 -4.24 -0.23
C ILE A 68 -1.92 -3.23 0.81
N GLU A 69 -3.23 -3.22 1.08
CA GLU A 69 -3.90 -2.10 1.74
C GLU A 69 -3.72 -2.04 3.26
N GLN A 70 -2.91 -2.95 3.82
CA GLN A 70 -2.64 -3.02 5.26
C GLN A 70 -1.16 -3.17 5.59
N GLN A 71 -0.25 -2.98 4.64
CA GLN A 71 1.19 -3.14 4.92
C GLN A 71 1.78 -1.89 5.61
N ASN A 72 3.00 -2.00 6.12
CA ASN A 72 3.63 -0.96 6.94
C ASN A 72 4.33 0.14 6.11
N TYR A 73 4.12 0.20 4.79
CA TYR A 73 4.76 1.19 3.91
C TYR A 73 3.99 2.53 3.89
N TYR A 74 4.57 3.56 3.26
CA TYR A 74 3.86 4.82 3.12
C TYR A 74 2.67 4.59 2.19
N GLN A 75 1.47 5.01 2.59
CA GLN A 75 0.24 4.67 1.86
C GLN A 75 0.10 3.17 1.60
N PHE A 76 0.68 2.35 2.48
CA PHE A 76 0.58 0.89 2.50
C PHE A 76 1.39 0.13 1.43
N ASP A 77 1.88 0.73 0.36
CA ASP A 77 2.77 0.05 -0.63
C ASP A 77 3.84 0.96 -1.25
N VAL A 78 3.90 2.25 -0.88
CA VAL A 78 4.91 3.15 -1.42
C VAL A 78 6.16 3.11 -0.56
N MET A 79 7.27 2.70 -1.17
CA MET A 79 8.60 2.72 -0.56
C MET A 79 9.23 4.12 -0.70
N LEU A 80 9.75 4.66 0.40
CA LEU A 80 10.42 5.96 0.45
C LEU A 80 11.96 5.80 0.48
N PRO A 81 12.73 6.71 -0.14
CA PRO A 81 14.18 6.73 0.04
C PRO A 81 14.59 6.97 1.49
N GLU A 82 15.66 6.31 1.92
CA GLU A 82 16.29 6.56 3.23
C GLU A 82 16.62 8.04 3.40
N GLY A 83 16.33 8.61 4.58
CA GLY A 83 16.59 10.02 4.89
C GLY A 83 15.60 11.01 4.27
N LYS A 84 14.59 10.55 3.52
CA LYS A 84 13.46 11.38 3.06
C LYS A 84 12.25 11.15 3.96
N GLN A 85 11.63 12.23 4.43
CA GLN A 85 10.33 12.15 5.11
C GLN A 85 9.20 12.09 4.07
N ALA A 86 8.03 11.62 4.48
CA ALA A 86 6.83 11.41 3.65
C ALA A 86 6.22 12.70 3.05
N ASN A 87 6.94 13.82 3.09
CA ASN A 87 6.49 15.10 2.61
C ASN A 87 7.04 15.28 1.19
N SER A 88 6.16 14.92 0.26
CA SER A 88 6.06 15.20 -1.17
C SER A 88 7.24 15.72 -2.00
N LEU A 89 7.25 15.24 -3.25
CA LEU A 89 8.12 15.72 -4.31
C LEU A 89 7.53 17.03 -4.89
N PRO A 90 8.26 18.16 -4.91
CA PRO A 90 7.84 19.37 -5.63
C PRO A 90 7.62 19.08 -7.13
N THR A 91 6.69 19.76 -7.81
CA THR A 91 6.41 19.59 -9.25
C THR A 91 7.64 19.75 -10.13
N GLU A 92 8.57 20.63 -9.76
CA GLU A 92 9.83 20.84 -10.47
C GLU A 92 10.72 19.58 -10.42
N THR A 93 10.59 18.78 -9.36
CA THR A 93 11.22 17.46 -9.31
C THR A 93 10.41 16.43 -10.09
N PHE A 94 9.08 16.52 -10.20
CA PHE A 94 8.24 15.54 -10.90
C PHE A 94 8.73 15.21 -12.32
N GLN A 95 9.06 16.22 -13.13
CA GLN A 95 9.59 15.98 -14.48
C GLN A 95 10.94 15.24 -14.45
N THR A 96 11.82 15.52 -13.48
CA THR A 96 13.11 14.81 -13.32
C THR A 96 12.94 13.35 -12.87
N ARG A 97 11.76 13.02 -12.34
CA ARG A 97 11.37 11.69 -11.86
C ARG A 97 10.68 10.86 -12.94
N LEU A 98 10.39 11.44 -14.11
CA LEU A 98 9.89 10.68 -15.24
C LEU A 98 11.02 9.87 -15.89
N TRP A 99 10.63 8.77 -16.52
CA TRP A 99 11.53 8.00 -17.36
C TRP A 99 11.80 8.71 -18.69
N PRO A 100 13.06 9.02 -19.04
CA PRO A 100 13.36 9.74 -20.28
C PRO A 100 12.79 9.03 -21.51
N GLY A 101 12.03 9.76 -22.32
CA GLY A 101 11.36 9.23 -23.52
C GLY A 101 10.31 8.14 -23.23
N GLY A 102 9.86 8.00 -21.98
CA GLY A 102 8.96 6.93 -21.56
C GLY A 102 9.59 5.53 -21.59
N VAL A 103 10.91 5.40 -21.73
CA VAL A 103 11.58 4.10 -21.76
C VAL A 103 11.95 3.68 -20.34
N VAL A 104 11.44 2.52 -19.92
CA VAL A 104 11.66 1.94 -18.60
C VAL A 104 12.42 0.62 -18.76
N PRO A 105 13.77 0.63 -18.70
CA PRO A 105 14.54 -0.59 -18.72
C PRO A 105 14.26 -1.39 -17.44
N TYR A 106 14.11 -2.72 -17.54
CA TYR A 106 13.88 -3.57 -16.38
C TYR A 106 14.76 -4.82 -16.37
N VAL A 107 14.95 -5.38 -15.18
CA VAL A 107 15.55 -6.69 -14.96
C VAL A 107 14.69 -7.49 -13.97
N PHE A 108 14.66 -8.81 -14.13
CA PHE A 108 14.18 -9.69 -13.07
C PHE A 108 15.29 -9.85 -12.03
N GLY A 109 15.03 -9.42 -10.80
CA GLY A 109 15.96 -9.53 -9.67
C GLY A 109 15.93 -10.90 -8.98
N ASP A 110 14.82 -11.63 -9.16
CA ASP A 110 14.56 -12.94 -8.58
C ASP A 110 14.09 -13.93 -9.66
N GLU A 111 13.98 -15.21 -9.30
CA GLU A 111 13.37 -16.23 -10.14
C GLU A 111 11.83 -16.21 -10.02
N PHE A 112 11.15 -16.16 -11.16
CA PHE A 112 9.70 -16.16 -11.25
C PHE A 112 9.23 -17.47 -11.86
N THR A 113 8.08 -17.97 -11.40
CA THR A 113 7.42 -19.11 -12.06
C THR A 113 6.94 -18.73 -13.46
N GLU A 114 6.59 -19.72 -14.29
CA GLU A 114 6.04 -19.46 -15.63
C GLU A 114 4.78 -18.58 -15.57
N LEU A 115 3.88 -18.83 -14.62
CA LEU A 115 2.66 -18.04 -14.43
C LEU A 115 2.98 -16.60 -13.98
N GLU A 116 3.87 -16.41 -13.01
CA GLU A 116 4.29 -15.08 -12.55
C GLU A 116 4.96 -14.29 -13.69
N THR A 117 5.81 -14.96 -14.48
CA THR A 117 6.45 -14.38 -15.66
C THR A 117 5.43 -14.00 -16.74
N PHE A 118 4.43 -14.86 -16.99
CA PHE A 118 3.34 -14.58 -17.91
C PHE A 118 2.55 -13.34 -17.49
N LEU A 119 2.22 -13.22 -16.20
CA LEU A 119 1.48 -12.07 -15.67
C LEU A 119 2.28 -10.76 -15.78
N PHE A 120 3.59 -10.79 -15.51
CA PHE A 120 4.46 -9.63 -15.78
C PHE A 120 4.50 -9.26 -17.24
N ASN A 121 4.66 -10.23 -18.13
CA ASN A 121 4.67 -9.98 -19.58
C ASN A 121 3.33 -9.42 -20.07
N HIS A 122 2.21 -9.84 -19.49
CA HIS A 122 0.90 -9.28 -19.79
C HIS A 122 0.77 -7.82 -19.32
N ALA A 123 1.25 -7.49 -18.12
CA ALA A 123 1.30 -6.10 -17.64
C ALA A 123 2.19 -5.21 -18.53
N ILE A 124 3.39 -5.69 -18.88
CA ILE A 124 4.30 -5.03 -19.82
C ILE A 124 3.65 -4.83 -21.19
N TRP A 125 2.90 -5.82 -21.69
CA TRP A 125 2.16 -5.73 -22.93
C TRP A 125 1.10 -4.61 -22.88
N GLN A 126 0.34 -4.48 -21.78
CA GLN A 126 -0.63 -3.39 -21.62
C GLN A 126 0.05 -2.03 -21.70
N PHE A 127 1.13 -1.80 -20.93
CA PHE A 127 1.90 -0.55 -21.02
C PHE A 127 2.38 -0.28 -22.46
N ASN A 128 3.00 -1.27 -23.09
CA ASN A 128 3.66 -1.10 -24.39
C ASN A 128 2.66 -0.90 -25.54
N THR A 129 1.41 -1.37 -25.41
CA THR A 129 0.40 -1.29 -26.48
C THR A 129 -0.66 -0.21 -26.27
N GLN A 130 -0.95 0.15 -25.02
CA GLN A 130 -2.02 1.11 -24.68
C GLN A 130 -1.48 2.49 -24.30
N THR A 131 -0.16 2.60 -24.09
CA THR A 131 0.50 3.88 -23.75
C THR A 131 1.72 4.16 -24.66
N CYS A 132 2.38 5.31 -24.50
CA CYS A 132 3.71 5.56 -25.08
C CYS A 132 4.88 5.08 -24.20
N ILE A 133 4.62 4.57 -22.99
CA ILE A 133 5.67 4.03 -22.12
C ILE A 133 6.15 2.69 -22.68
N ARG A 134 7.46 2.47 -22.66
CA ARG A 134 8.11 1.26 -23.18
C ARG A 134 8.92 0.59 -22.09
N PHE A 135 8.33 -0.45 -21.48
CA PHE A 135 9.08 -1.38 -20.65
C PHE A 135 9.91 -2.31 -21.55
N VAL A 136 11.22 -2.28 -21.36
CA VAL A 136 12.18 -3.02 -22.20
C VAL A 136 13.17 -3.81 -21.33
N PRO A 137 13.56 -5.03 -21.73
CA PRO A 137 14.66 -5.72 -21.06
C PRO A 137 15.91 -4.86 -21.09
N ARG A 138 16.51 -4.64 -19.92
CA ARG A 138 17.71 -3.81 -19.81
C ARG A 138 18.88 -4.45 -20.55
N THR A 139 19.66 -3.60 -21.20
CA THR A 139 20.96 -3.94 -21.78
C THR A 139 22.08 -3.15 -21.07
N LYS A 140 22.30 -1.90 -21.45
CA LYS A 140 23.40 -1.03 -20.99
C LYS A 140 22.90 0.22 -20.27
N GLU A 141 21.59 0.39 -20.14
CA GLU A 141 21.00 1.58 -19.54
C GLU A 141 21.47 1.72 -18.08
N PRO A 142 21.90 2.92 -17.65
CA PRO A 142 22.46 3.12 -16.32
C PRO A 142 21.39 3.06 -15.22
N TYR A 143 20.14 3.38 -15.57
CA TYR A 143 19.00 3.41 -14.66
C TYR A 143 17.91 2.48 -15.17
N TYR A 144 17.36 1.67 -14.29
CA TYR A 144 16.42 0.60 -14.62
C TYR A 144 15.63 0.20 -13.38
N VAL A 145 14.51 -0.48 -13.58
CA VAL A 145 13.69 -1.07 -12.52
C VAL A 145 14.13 -2.51 -12.26
N THR A 146 14.37 -2.87 -11.01
CA THR A 146 14.50 -4.28 -10.60
C THR A 146 13.13 -4.78 -10.16
N LEU A 147 12.66 -5.86 -10.79
CA LEU A 147 11.45 -6.59 -10.42
C LEU A 147 11.81 -7.69 -9.42
N GLU A 148 11.32 -7.57 -8.18
CA GLU A 148 11.66 -8.46 -7.06
C GLU A 148 10.45 -9.29 -6.61
N LYS A 149 10.74 -10.41 -5.93
CA LYS A 149 9.79 -11.39 -5.37
C LYS A 149 10.14 -11.78 -3.94
N GLY A 150 10.58 -10.82 -3.14
CA GLY A 150 10.88 -11.03 -1.72
C GLY A 150 9.61 -11.20 -0.86
N PRO A 151 9.73 -11.85 0.32
CA PRO A 151 8.63 -12.04 1.27
C PRO A 151 8.35 -10.77 2.08
N THR A 152 8.23 -9.64 1.41
CA THR A 152 8.09 -8.30 2.03
C THR A 152 6.85 -7.57 1.52
N GLY A 153 5.87 -8.33 1.02
CA GLY A 153 4.60 -7.85 0.52
C GLY A 153 4.72 -7.28 -0.89
N CYS A 154 3.92 -6.30 -1.26
CA CYS A 154 3.93 -5.72 -2.60
C CYS A 154 4.05 -4.21 -2.51
N TRP A 155 5.07 -3.67 -3.17
CA TRP A 155 5.46 -2.27 -3.01
C TRP A 155 6.33 -1.80 -4.15
N SER A 156 6.39 -0.49 -4.32
CA SER A 156 7.19 0.15 -5.35
C SER A 156 7.68 1.52 -4.92
N TYR A 157 8.78 1.96 -5.51
CA TYR A 157 9.21 3.36 -5.43
C TYR A 157 8.47 4.19 -6.49
N THR A 158 8.10 5.43 -6.16
CA THR A 158 7.40 6.28 -7.12
C THR A 158 8.34 7.03 -8.08
N GLY A 159 8.34 6.66 -9.37
CA GLY A 159 9.13 7.28 -10.43
C GLY A 159 10.62 6.89 -10.44
N ARG A 160 11.39 7.50 -11.35
CA ARG A 160 12.80 7.21 -11.62
C ARG A 160 13.78 7.93 -10.69
N TYR A 161 14.59 7.18 -9.95
CA TYR A 161 15.78 7.64 -9.24
C TYR A 161 17.06 7.48 -10.07
N THR A 162 18.06 8.31 -9.78
CA THR A 162 19.44 8.17 -10.27
C THR A 162 20.28 7.20 -9.44
N ASN A 163 19.66 6.52 -8.47
CA ASN A 163 20.26 5.43 -7.73
C ASN A 163 19.32 4.22 -7.81
N ASN A 164 19.78 3.13 -8.43
CA ASN A 164 18.96 1.95 -8.68
C ASN A 164 18.53 1.23 -7.39
N LYS A 165 19.13 1.53 -6.23
CA LYS A 165 18.61 1.04 -4.94
C LYS A 165 17.17 1.52 -4.65
N TRP A 166 16.75 2.60 -5.33
CA TRP A 166 15.40 3.17 -5.24
C TRP A 166 14.59 2.99 -6.53
N ASN A 167 15.02 2.16 -7.48
CA ASN A 167 14.24 1.79 -8.66
C ASN A 167 13.88 0.31 -8.56
N LYS A 168 13.06 -0.02 -7.56
CA LYS A 168 12.67 -1.39 -7.26
C LYS A 168 11.17 -1.45 -7.08
N LEU A 169 10.59 -2.56 -7.49
CA LEU A 169 9.26 -2.96 -7.07
C LEU A 169 9.28 -4.43 -6.70
N ASN A 170 8.49 -4.80 -5.71
CA ASN A 170 8.37 -6.16 -5.20
C ASN A 170 6.95 -6.64 -5.41
N VAL A 171 6.78 -7.84 -5.95
CA VAL A 171 5.47 -8.51 -6.04
C VAL A 171 5.63 -9.88 -5.40
N GLN A 172 5.27 -10.02 -4.12
CA GLN A 172 5.25 -11.32 -3.44
C GLN A 172 4.25 -12.28 -4.11
N SER A 173 4.53 -13.59 -4.09
CA SER A 173 3.74 -14.63 -4.77
C SER A 173 2.22 -14.54 -4.53
N HIS A 174 1.76 -14.23 -3.32
CA HIS A 174 0.31 -14.08 -3.05
C HIS A 174 -0.33 -12.87 -3.75
N CYS A 175 0.41 -11.84 -4.11
CA CYS A 175 -0.13 -10.71 -4.87
C CYS A 175 -0.46 -11.07 -6.31
N PHE A 176 0.23 -12.04 -6.92
CA PHE A 176 -0.10 -12.51 -8.27
C PHE A 176 -1.47 -13.17 -8.36
N SER A 177 -2.01 -13.67 -7.25
CA SER A 177 -3.37 -14.21 -7.19
C SER A 177 -4.45 -13.16 -7.52
N GLN A 178 -4.08 -11.88 -7.54
CA GLN A 178 -4.94 -10.75 -7.89
C GLN A 178 -4.86 -10.39 -9.38
N GLY A 179 -4.14 -11.17 -10.17
CA GLY A 179 -4.00 -10.96 -11.60
C GLY A 179 -3.09 -9.77 -11.96
N PRO A 180 -3.12 -9.36 -13.24
CA PRO A 180 -2.18 -8.37 -13.77
C PRO A 180 -2.41 -6.96 -13.23
N GLY A 181 -3.61 -6.61 -12.73
CA GLY A 181 -3.87 -5.28 -12.17
C GLY A 181 -2.95 -4.93 -11.00
N MET A 182 -2.61 -5.91 -10.16
CA MET A 182 -1.68 -5.73 -9.04
C MET A 182 -0.25 -5.42 -9.52
N ILE A 183 0.19 -6.06 -10.60
CA ILE A 183 1.51 -5.79 -11.20
C ILE A 183 1.50 -4.41 -11.85
N ILE A 184 0.42 -4.08 -12.57
CA ILE A 184 0.23 -2.79 -13.22
C ILE A 184 0.24 -1.66 -12.19
N HIS A 185 -0.39 -1.87 -11.02
CA HIS A 185 -0.37 -0.93 -9.90
C HIS A 185 1.06 -0.56 -9.47
N GLU A 186 1.88 -1.57 -9.17
CA GLU A 186 3.27 -1.36 -8.76
C GLU A 186 4.13 -0.74 -9.88
N MET A 187 3.85 -1.10 -11.13
CA MET A 187 4.47 -0.50 -12.30
C MET A 187 4.01 0.96 -12.52
N MET A 188 2.77 1.30 -12.20
CA MET A 188 2.24 2.67 -12.24
C MET A 188 2.96 3.56 -11.22
N HIS A 189 3.21 3.06 -10.01
CA HIS A 189 4.12 3.72 -9.08
C HIS A 189 5.50 3.92 -9.70
N ALA A 190 6.11 2.87 -10.28
CA ALA A 190 7.44 2.97 -10.88
C ALA A 190 7.54 4.03 -12.00
N VAL A 191 6.44 4.35 -12.69
CA VAL A 191 6.38 5.42 -13.71
C VAL A 191 5.91 6.77 -13.19
N GLY A 192 5.63 6.90 -11.89
CA GLY A 192 5.44 8.18 -11.21
C GLY A 192 4.03 8.46 -10.69
N PHE A 193 3.13 7.49 -10.73
CA PHE A 193 1.75 7.67 -10.26
C PHE A 193 1.62 7.44 -8.77
N HIS A 194 0.73 8.21 -8.16
CA HIS A 194 0.28 8.02 -6.79
C HIS A 194 -1.15 7.47 -6.79
N HIS A 195 -1.63 7.07 -5.62
CA HIS A 195 -2.99 6.59 -5.45
C HIS A 195 -4.06 7.61 -5.81
N GLU A 196 -5.21 7.11 -6.28
CA GLU A 196 -6.37 7.95 -6.61
C GLU A 196 -7.00 8.58 -5.35
N PHE A 197 -7.07 7.82 -4.25
CA PHE A 197 -7.72 8.26 -3.00
C PHE A 197 -6.99 9.39 -2.26
N ILE A 198 -5.81 9.79 -2.74
CA ILE A 198 -5.02 10.90 -2.20
C ILE A 198 -4.99 12.13 -3.12
N ARG A 199 -5.78 12.13 -4.19
CA ARG A 199 -5.90 13.29 -5.07
C ARG A 199 -6.24 14.57 -4.27
N PRO A 200 -5.80 15.74 -4.72
CA PRO A 200 -6.10 17.01 -4.05
C PRO A 200 -7.59 17.32 -3.93
N ASP A 201 -8.42 16.78 -4.83
CA ASP A 201 -9.88 16.97 -4.89
C ASP A 201 -10.67 15.79 -4.31
N ARG A 202 -10.00 14.78 -3.71
CA ARG A 202 -10.66 13.52 -3.32
C ARG A 202 -11.79 13.70 -2.31
N ASP A 203 -11.72 14.69 -1.42
CA ASP A 203 -12.76 14.93 -0.40
C ASP A 203 -14.11 15.36 -1.02
N GLU A 204 -14.14 15.72 -2.31
CA GLU A 204 -15.38 15.94 -3.07
C GLU A 204 -16.07 14.63 -3.48
N TYR A 205 -15.35 13.51 -3.47
CA TYR A 205 -15.76 12.21 -4.02
C TYR A 205 -15.80 11.09 -3.00
N ILE A 206 -14.95 11.13 -1.98
CA ILE A 206 -14.91 10.14 -0.89
C ILE A 206 -14.81 10.79 0.48
N TYR A 207 -15.39 10.11 1.46
CA TYR A 207 -15.18 10.35 2.88
C TYR A 207 -14.31 9.22 3.47
N VAL A 208 -13.27 9.60 4.22
CA VAL A 208 -12.38 8.66 4.94
C VAL A 208 -12.78 8.61 6.41
N ASN A 209 -13.37 7.51 6.84
CA ASN A 209 -13.79 7.29 8.21
C ASN A 209 -12.61 6.81 9.08
N GLN A 210 -11.95 7.76 9.75
CA GLN A 210 -10.82 7.44 10.62
C GLN A 210 -11.16 6.44 11.75
N SER A 211 -12.38 6.44 12.29
CA SER A 211 -12.75 5.53 13.37
C SER A 211 -12.87 4.06 12.92
N ALA A 212 -13.00 3.81 11.61
CA ALA A 212 -13.04 2.47 11.03
C ALA A 212 -11.64 1.90 10.74
N THR A 213 -10.57 2.69 10.93
CA THR A 213 -9.20 2.25 10.62
C THR A 213 -8.55 1.43 11.73
N ILE A 214 -7.67 0.50 11.36
CA ILE A 214 -6.76 -0.17 12.29
C ILE A 214 -5.90 0.86 13.01
N GLY A 215 -5.72 0.69 14.33
CA GLY A 215 -5.16 1.74 15.19
C GLY A 215 -3.74 2.22 14.85
N TRP A 216 -2.96 1.45 14.07
CA TRP A 216 -1.63 1.85 13.61
C TRP A 216 -1.65 2.61 12.27
N ALA A 217 -2.75 2.53 11.50
CA ALA A 217 -2.90 3.23 10.22
C ALA A 217 -3.11 4.73 10.48
N GLN A 218 -2.00 5.48 10.49
CA GLN A 218 -2.03 6.92 10.71
C GLN A 218 -2.73 7.62 9.54
N VAL A 219 -4.02 7.93 9.69
CA VAL A 219 -4.85 8.53 8.62
C VAL A 219 -4.24 9.81 8.07
N GLY A 220 -3.75 10.70 8.94
CA GLY A 220 -3.07 11.94 8.55
C GLY A 220 -1.74 11.76 7.80
N LYS A 221 -1.30 10.52 7.58
CA LYS A 221 -0.12 10.19 6.76
C LYS A 221 -0.48 9.34 5.55
N ASN A 222 -1.20 8.24 5.77
CA ASN A 222 -1.48 7.26 4.72
C ASN A 222 -2.70 7.64 3.86
N PHE A 223 -3.59 8.50 4.35
CA PHE A 223 -4.75 9.00 3.62
C PHE A 223 -4.73 10.52 3.45
N ALA A 224 -3.60 11.17 3.73
CA ALA A 224 -3.45 12.60 3.48
C ALA A 224 -3.46 12.88 1.98
N THR A 225 -4.24 13.89 1.59
CA THR A 225 -4.28 14.39 0.21
C THR A 225 -2.95 15.01 -0.18
N LYS A 226 -2.57 14.88 -1.44
CA LYS A 226 -1.49 15.66 -2.03
C LYS A 226 -1.94 17.09 -2.28
N SER A 227 -1.00 18.04 -2.29
CA SER A 227 -1.31 19.40 -2.74
C SER A 227 -1.47 19.47 -4.26
N LYS A 228 -2.12 20.50 -4.79
CA LYS A 228 -2.25 20.74 -6.24
C LYS A 228 -0.90 20.95 -6.95
N VAL A 229 0.15 21.24 -6.20
CA VAL A 229 1.52 21.34 -6.69
C VAL A 229 2.13 19.94 -6.85
N GLU A 230 1.72 18.98 -6.04
CA GLU A 230 2.34 17.65 -5.96
C GLU A 230 1.60 16.59 -6.80
N SER A 231 0.33 16.85 -7.10
CA SER A 231 -0.51 15.96 -7.88
C SER A 231 -1.39 16.80 -8.79
N GLU A 232 -1.28 16.52 -10.10
CA GLU A 232 -2.14 17.11 -11.12
C GLU A 232 -3.18 16.08 -11.57
N VAL A 233 -4.41 16.56 -11.79
CA VAL A 233 -5.55 15.71 -12.15
C VAL A 233 -5.63 15.42 -13.65
N TYR A 234 -4.77 16.05 -14.45
CA TYR A 234 -4.62 15.92 -15.91
C TYR A 234 -5.95 15.99 -16.68
N GLY A 235 -6.88 16.85 -16.21
CA GLY A 235 -8.20 17.04 -16.83
C GLY A 235 -9.18 15.87 -16.64
N THR A 236 -8.84 14.87 -15.83
CA THR A 236 -9.72 13.71 -15.56
C THR A 236 -10.55 13.89 -14.28
N THR A 237 -11.76 13.34 -14.30
CA THR A 237 -12.58 13.18 -13.09
C THR A 237 -11.96 12.15 -12.15
N PHE A 238 -12.38 12.18 -10.89
CA PHE A 238 -12.05 11.14 -9.93
C PHE A 238 -12.56 9.78 -10.43
N ASP A 239 -11.72 8.77 -10.38
CA ASP A 239 -12.00 7.45 -10.93
C ASP A 239 -12.00 6.38 -9.84
N TYR A 240 -13.18 6.05 -9.33
CA TYR A 240 -13.37 4.98 -8.37
C TYR A 240 -12.88 3.61 -8.88
N GLY A 241 -12.83 3.39 -10.19
CA GLY A 241 -12.40 2.15 -10.82
C GLY A 241 -10.93 2.14 -11.25
N SER A 242 -10.16 3.19 -10.99
CA SER A 242 -8.73 3.25 -11.34
C SER A 242 -7.96 2.09 -10.71
N VAL A 243 -6.93 1.58 -11.39
CA VAL A 243 -6.03 0.58 -10.80
C VAL A 243 -5.22 1.15 -9.64
N MET A 244 -5.12 2.48 -9.54
CA MET A 244 -4.51 3.21 -8.42
C MET A 244 -5.50 3.57 -7.31
N MET A 245 -6.78 3.15 -7.43
CA MET A 245 -7.76 3.30 -6.37
C MET A 245 -7.74 2.07 -5.47
N TYR A 246 -7.59 2.29 -4.17
CA TYR A 246 -7.74 1.25 -3.17
C TYR A 246 -9.19 0.88 -2.94
N SER A 247 -9.42 -0.34 -2.45
CA SER A 247 -10.74 -0.78 -2.03
C SER A 247 -11.27 0.06 -0.86
N ARG A 248 -12.60 0.00 -0.66
CA ARG A 248 -13.27 0.64 0.47
C ARG A 248 -12.74 0.18 1.84
N PHE A 249 -12.10 -0.98 1.91
CA PHE A 249 -11.62 -1.62 3.13
C PHE A 249 -10.15 -1.35 3.43
N ALA A 250 -9.51 -0.43 2.71
CA ALA A 250 -8.12 -0.11 2.98
C ALA A 250 -7.91 0.31 4.43
N ALA A 251 -6.98 -0.38 5.10
CA ALA A 251 -6.73 -0.25 6.54
C ALA A 251 -7.94 -0.46 7.47
N ALA A 252 -9.01 -1.15 7.04
CA ALA A 252 -10.19 -1.37 7.86
C ALA A 252 -9.88 -2.26 9.07
N ALA A 253 -10.35 -1.84 10.26
CA ALA A 253 -10.27 -2.64 11.49
C ALA A 253 -11.19 -3.86 11.49
N SER A 254 -12.18 -3.88 10.60
CA SER A 254 -13.13 -4.97 10.46
C SER A 254 -13.62 -5.05 9.01
N ALA A 255 -13.80 -6.28 8.53
CA ALA A 255 -14.35 -6.57 7.20
C ALA A 255 -15.80 -6.06 7.01
N SER A 256 -16.51 -5.72 8.09
CA SER A 256 -17.89 -5.19 8.02
C SER A 256 -17.97 -3.66 8.00
N HIS A 257 -16.84 -2.96 8.19
CA HIS A 257 -16.82 -1.50 8.32
C HIS A 257 -15.83 -0.89 7.33
N PRO A 258 -16.30 -0.45 6.15
CA PRO A 258 -15.44 0.22 5.18
C PRO A 258 -14.88 1.54 5.75
N VAL A 259 -13.65 1.85 5.33
CA VAL A 259 -12.94 3.09 5.67
C VAL A 259 -13.27 4.19 4.67
N MET A 260 -13.44 3.86 3.39
CA MET A 260 -13.75 4.84 2.35
C MET A 260 -15.18 4.69 1.82
N MET A 261 -15.91 5.79 1.80
CA MET A 261 -17.29 5.87 1.31
C MET A 261 -17.41 6.91 0.21
N ASN A 262 -18.10 6.59 -0.90
CA ASN A 262 -18.38 7.58 -1.95
C ASN A 262 -19.41 8.60 -1.46
N THR A 263 -19.15 9.88 -1.73
CA THR A 263 -20.06 11.00 -1.45
C THR A 263 -20.90 11.38 -2.69
N LYS A 264 -20.50 10.89 -3.86
CA LYS A 264 -21.23 11.00 -5.14
C LYS A 264 -21.80 9.63 -5.53
N PRO A 265 -22.89 9.56 -6.33
CA PRO A 265 -23.46 8.30 -6.79
C PRO A 265 -22.40 7.42 -7.48
N TRP A 266 -22.20 6.21 -6.94
CA TRP A 266 -21.31 5.20 -7.49
C TRP A 266 -21.70 3.84 -6.91
N ASP A 267 -22.18 2.96 -7.77
CA ASP A 267 -22.67 1.62 -7.39
C ASP A 267 -21.63 0.52 -7.63
N GLY A 268 -20.47 0.89 -8.17
CA GLY A 268 -19.36 -0.02 -8.40
C GLY A 268 -18.47 -0.25 -7.18
N GLU A 269 -17.54 -1.19 -7.33
CA GLU A 269 -16.44 -1.38 -6.40
C GLU A 269 -15.40 -0.26 -6.53
N PHE A 270 -14.57 -0.11 -5.51
CA PHE A 270 -13.39 0.75 -5.58
C PHE A 270 -12.17 -0.08 -6.00
N GLY A 271 -11.39 0.48 -6.92
CA GLY A 271 -10.27 -0.21 -7.54
C GLY A 271 -10.70 -1.25 -8.58
N ASN A 272 -9.73 -1.74 -9.35
CA ASN A 272 -9.92 -2.87 -10.24
C ASN A 272 -8.70 -3.81 -10.20
N ARG A 273 -8.88 -5.05 -10.67
CA ARG A 273 -7.83 -6.10 -10.67
C ARG A 273 -7.37 -6.49 -12.08
N THR A 274 -7.89 -5.82 -13.10
CA THR A 274 -7.73 -6.21 -14.51
C THR A 274 -6.63 -5.43 -15.23
N GLY A 275 -6.46 -4.15 -14.91
CA GLY A 275 -5.51 -3.26 -15.59
C GLY A 275 -5.99 -1.82 -15.61
N PHE A 276 -5.54 -1.04 -16.60
CA PHE A 276 -5.85 0.38 -16.66
C PHE A 276 -7.35 0.67 -16.84
N SER A 277 -7.83 1.67 -16.11
CA SER A 277 -9.06 2.36 -16.49
C SER A 277 -8.81 3.36 -17.63
N GLU A 278 -9.88 3.93 -18.19
CA GLU A 278 -9.77 5.01 -19.18
C GLU A 278 -9.03 6.24 -18.60
N SER A 279 -9.32 6.59 -17.35
CA SER A 279 -8.66 7.70 -16.65
C SER A 279 -7.16 7.44 -16.48
N ASP A 280 -6.76 6.22 -16.12
CA ASP A 280 -5.36 5.82 -16.01
C ASP A 280 -4.61 6.03 -17.34
N LEU A 281 -5.21 5.58 -18.45
CA LEU A 281 -4.64 5.72 -19.80
C LEU A 281 -4.51 7.19 -20.22
N ILE A 282 -5.53 8.02 -19.98
CA ILE A 282 -5.49 9.45 -20.30
C ILE A 282 -4.32 10.12 -19.59
N ARG A 283 -4.16 9.86 -18.30
CA ARG A 283 -3.10 10.50 -17.49
C ARG A 283 -1.71 10.01 -17.86
N LEU A 284 -1.53 8.70 -18.06
CA LEU A 284 -0.26 8.12 -18.51
C LEU A 284 0.18 8.74 -19.83
N ASN A 285 -0.76 8.86 -20.77
CA ASN A 285 -0.46 9.41 -22.08
C ASN A 285 -0.25 10.93 -22.07
N TYR A 286 -0.99 11.66 -21.24
CA TYR A 286 -0.74 13.08 -21.03
C TYR A 286 0.68 13.33 -20.51
N MET A 287 1.11 12.52 -19.54
CA MET A 287 2.40 12.66 -18.87
C MET A 287 3.60 12.29 -19.75
N TYR A 288 3.48 11.24 -20.57
CA TYR A 288 4.62 10.69 -21.30
C TYR A 288 4.58 10.93 -22.82
N CYS A 289 3.43 11.22 -23.44
CA CYS A 289 3.31 11.19 -24.90
C CYS A 289 3.38 12.58 -25.56
N ASN A 290 3.20 13.66 -24.81
CA ASN A 290 3.14 15.02 -25.37
C ASN A 290 4.50 15.63 -25.75
N GLY A 291 5.61 14.87 -25.69
CA GLY A 291 6.96 15.41 -25.89
C GLY A 291 7.88 14.67 -26.86
N THR A 292 7.50 13.53 -27.43
CA THR A 292 8.35 12.80 -28.38
C THR A 292 7.52 12.22 -29.50
N ALA A 293 7.89 12.54 -30.73
CA ALA A 293 7.38 12.02 -32.00
C ALA A 293 6.62 10.69 -31.84
N TRP A 294 5.30 10.78 -31.78
CA TRP A 294 4.41 9.63 -31.94
C TRP A 294 4.59 9.12 -33.36
N ASP A 295 5.56 8.23 -33.52
CA ASP A 295 5.79 7.51 -34.74
C ASP A 295 4.61 6.57 -34.97
N ASN A 296 3.80 6.88 -35.98
CA ASN A 296 2.68 6.06 -36.43
C ASN A 296 3.08 4.62 -36.82
N ARG A 297 4.37 4.27 -36.84
CA ARG A 297 4.89 2.91 -37.04
C ARG A 297 4.72 1.96 -35.83
N VAL A 298 4.36 2.46 -34.64
CA VAL A 298 4.21 1.61 -33.42
C VAL A 298 2.81 0.98 -33.28
N ARG A 299 1.93 1.13 -34.28
CA ARG A 299 0.70 0.35 -34.43
C ARG A 299 0.96 -1.05 -34.99
N LYS A 300 1.99 -1.78 -34.54
CA LYS A 300 2.06 -3.22 -34.82
C LYS A 300 1.49 -3.96 -33.62
N PRO A 301 0.37 -4.71 -33.77
CA PRO A 301 -0.02 -5.65 -32.74
C PRO A 301 1.16 -6.60 -32.53
N PHE A 302 1.75 -6.58 -31.33
CA PHE A 302 2.73 -7.57 -30.94
C PHE A 302 1.99 -8.90 -30.75
N GLN A 303 2.36 -9.91 -31.54
CA GLN A 303 1.92 -11.27 -31.34
C GLN A 303 2.63 -11.81 -30.08
N LEU A 304 1.87 -12.32 -29.10
CA LEU A 304 2.44 -13.03 -27.96
C LEU A 304 3.44 -14.10 -28.47
N PRO A 305 4.62 -14.28 -27.85
CA PRO A 305 5.58 -15.31 -28.24
C PRO A 305 5.03 -16.74 -28.08
N ILE A 306 3.87 -16.89 -27.44
CA ILE A 306 3.22 -18.17 -27.17
C ILE A 306 1.73 -17.98 -27.49
N PRO A 307 1.16 -18.74 -28.46
CA PRO A 307 -0.28 -18.84 -28.58
C PRO A 307 -0.82 -19.39 -27.27
N LEU A 308 -1.75 -18.66 -26.63
CA LEU A 308 -2.63 -19.28 -25.64
C LEU A 308 -3.31 -20.45 -26.36
N ASP A 309 -3.01 -21.66 -25.93
CA ASP A 309 -3.68 -22.84 -26.45
C ASP A 309 -5.18 -22.62 -26.27
N LYS A 310 -5.95 -22.73 -27.36
CA LYS A 310 -7.38 -22.38 -27.43
C LYS A 310 -8.27 -23.38 -26.66
N GLY A 311 -7.71 -24.07 -25.68
CA GLY A 311 -8.37 -25.08 -24.85
C GLY A 311 -8.78 -24.61 -23.45
N ALA A 312 -8.37 -23.43 -22.98
CA ALA A 312 -8.75 -22.95 -21.66
C ALA A 312 -9.96 -22.00 -21.73
N THR A 313 -11.15 -22.55 -21.96
CA THR A 313 -12.43 -21.83 -21.81
C THR A 313 -12.91 -21.73 -20.35
N GLU A 314 -12.06 -22.06 -19.39
CA GLU A 314 -12.37 -21.93 -17.97
C GLU A 314 -11.31 -21.04 -17.32
N VAL A 315 -11.77 -19.91 -16.77
CA VAL A 315 -11.04 -19.20 -15.73
C VAL A 315 -10.79 -20.23 -14.62
N PRO A 316 -9.54 -20.50 -14.21
CA PRO A 316 -9.29 -21.46 -13.14
C PRO A 316 -10.07 -21.02 -11.90
N GLU A 317 -10.98 -21.87 -11.46
CA GLU A 317 -11.71 -21.63 -10.22
C GLU A 317 -10.68 -21.49 -9.08
N ARG A 318 -10.89 -20.50 -8.22
CA ARG A 318 -10.01 -20.22 -7.07
C ARG A 318 -9.70 -21.54 -6.35
N PRO A 319 -8.42 -21.89 -6.09
CA PRO A 319 -8.10 -23.05 -5.27
C PRO A 319 -8.84 -22.92 -3.94
N GLN A 320 -9.77 -23.85 -3.68
CA GLN A 320 -10.49 -23.90 -2.42
C GLN A 320 -9.45 -24.14 -1.31
N PRO A 321 -9.51 -23.40 -0.18
CA PRO A 321 -8.65 -23.68 0.95
C PRO A 321 -8.88 -25.15 1.41
N PRO A 322 -7.83 -25.84 1.89
CA PRO A 322 -7.98 -27.21 2.38
C PRO A 322 -9.05 -27.26 3.46
N LYS A 323 -9.94 -28.26 3.37
CA LYS A 323 -10.98 -28.47 4.39
C LYS A 323 -10.31 -28.60 5.76
N VAL A 324 -10.75 -27.77 6.70
CA VAL A 324 -10.43 -27.96 8.12
C VAL A 324 -11.05 -29.30 8.52
N ILE A 325 -10.21 -30.32 8.67
CA ILE A 325 -10.62 -31.60 9.24
C ILE A 325 -10.85 -31.33 10.73
N ASN A 326 -12.10 -31.34 11.17
CA ASN A 326 -12.41 -31.31 12.59
C ASN A 326 -11.81 -32.57 13.25
N GLN A 327 -11.08 -32.40 14.34
CA GLN A 327 -10.43 -33.47 15.11
C GLN A 327 -11.41 -34.39 15.85
N ASP A 328 -12.67 -34.48 15.43
CA ASP A 328 -13.70 -35.28 16.10
C ASP A 328 -14.08 -36.55 15.33
N GLU A 329 -13.40 -36.88 14.21
CA GLU A 329 -13.63 -38.13 13.44
C GLU A 329 -12.50 -39.17 13.54
N GLU A 330 -11.54 -39.02 14.46
CA GLU A 330 -10.54 -40.08 14.75
C GLU A 330 -10.99 -41.10 15.81
N ALA A 331 -12.24 -41.04 16.27
CA ALA A 331 -12.80 -41.98 17.25
C ALA A 331 -13.83 -42.94 16.64
N SER A 332 -13.54 -43.56 15.49
CA SER A 332 -14.45 -44.58 14.92
C SER A 332 -13.82 -45.62 13.97
N MET A 333 -12.51 -45.83 13.96
CA MET A 333 -11.93 -46.99 13.24
C MET A 333 -10.82 -47.67 14.03
N GLY A 334 -11.21 -48.24 15.16
CA GLY A 334 -10.44 -49.26 15.87
C GLY A 334 -11.32 -50.49 16.09
N GLU A 335 -11.37 -51.38 15.11
CA GLU A 335 -11.58 -52.84 15.26
C GLU A 335 -11.70 -53.49 13.87
N LEU A 336 -11.26 -54.77 13.79
CA LEU A 336 -11.30 -55.72 12.65
C LEU A 336 -10.04 -55.66 11.74
N VAL A 337 -9.22 -56.70 11.55
CA VAL A 337 -9.27 -58.16 11.81
C VAL A 337 -7.83 -58.70 11.90
N TYR A 338 -7.68 -59.82 12.62
CA TYR A 338 -6.57 -60.79 12.68
C TYR A 338 -5.68 -60.97 11.46
#